data_AF-A0A895XU43-F1
#
_entry.id   AF-A0A895XU43-F1
#
_cell.length_a   1.000
_cell.length_b   1.000
_cell.length_c   1.000
_cell.angle_alpha   90.00
_cell.angle_beta   90.00
_cell.angle_gamma   90.00
#
_symmetry.space_group_name_H-M   'P 1'
#
loop_
_entity.id
_entity.type
_entity.pdbx_description
1 polymer ?
#
loop_
_entity_poly.entity_id
_entity_poly.type
_entity_poly.pdbx_seq_one_letter_code
_entity_poly.pdbx_strand_id
1 'polypeptide(L)'
;MSGGHSLTDRPARRRRRTTVAEPAQKPPKSSTPPGADRSGAGKHILTDADINRVVNRIAHQILEKTKGAENTVLLGIPTRGVALAGRLAARLKDFADISVPAGALDITLYRDDLHMKALRALGPTDVPPEGIDGQRVILVDDVLYSGRTIRAALNALYDIGRPSQVQLAVLVDRGHRELPIRPDYVGKNIPTAREESVRVLLREYDDLDAVTLSGGDA
;
A
#
# COMPACT_ATOMS: atom_id res chain seq x y z
N MET A 1 -68.52 -3.70 30.48
CA MET A 1 -69.10 -4.74 31.35
C MET A 1 -69.26 -6.01 30.53
N SER A 2 -68.84 -7.14 31.12
CA SER A 2 -69.11 -8.54 30.71
C SER A 2 -68.43 -9.00 29.41
N GLY A 3 -67.50 -9.97 29.38
CA GLY A 3 -67.51 -11.30 30.03
C GLY A 3 -68.21 -12.29 29.09
N GLY A 4 -67.72 -13.48 28.73
CA GLY A 4 -66.52 -14.25 29.07
C GLY A 4 -66.61 -15.65 28.40
N HIS A 5 -65.48 -16.36 28.40
CA HIS A 5 -65.29 -17.83 28.43
C HIS A 5 -66.05 -18.75 27.46
N SER A 6 -65.29 -19.59 26.74
CA SER A 6 -65.50 -21.04 26.87
C SER A 6 -64.22 -21.83 26.56
N LEU A 7 -63.87 -22.68 27.52
CA LEU A 7 -62.86 -23.74 27.46
C LEU A 7 -63.49 -25.00 26.87
N THR A 8 -62.75 -25.73 26.04
CA THR A 8 -62.90 -27.18 25.97
C THR A 8 -61.53 -27.84 26.01
N ASP A 9 -61.49 -28.92 26.79
CA ASP A 9 -60.33 -29.59 27.34
C ASP A 9 -60.21 -31.01 26.73
N ARG A 10 -58.95 -31.49 26.62
CA ARG A 10 -58.47 -32.91 26.61
C ARG A 10 -58.65 -33.83 25.39
N PRO A 11 -57.86 -34.96 25.28
CA PRO A 11 -56.77 -35.44 26.15
C PRO A 11 -55.47 -35.93 25.43
N ALA A 12 -54.51 -36.29 26.29
CA ALA A 12 -53.14 -36.73 26.08
C ALA A 12 -52.90 -38.04 25.30
N ARG A 13 -51.72 -38.16 24.65
CA ARG A 13 -51.14 -39.45 24.26
C ARG A 13 -49.61 -39.52 24.49
N ARG A 14 -49.28 -40.12 25.63
CA ARG A 14 -48.24 -41.13 25.92
C ARG A 14 -46.86 -41.09 25.19
N ARG A 15 -45.86 -40.67 25.96
CA ARG A 15 -44.44 -41.10 26.10
C ARG A 15 -43.84 -42.12 25.08
N ARG A 16 -42.66 -41.77 24.54
CA ARG A 16 -41.48 -42.65 24.48
C ARG A 16 -40.19 -41.87 24.81
N ARG A 17 -39.43 -42.38 25.78
CA ARG A 17 -38.05 -42.03 26.14
C ARG A 17 -37.12 -42.79 25.19
N THR A 18 -36.11 -42.11 24.63
CA THR A 18 -34.82 -42.75 24.32
C THR A 18 -33.71 -41.70 24.26
N THR A 19 -32.77 -41.86 25.19
CA THR A 19 -31.30 -41.65 25.09
C THR A 19 -30.73 -40.32 24.60
N VAL A 20 -30.05 -39.69 25.56
CA VAL A 20 -29.03 -38.63 25.47
C VAL A 20 -27.91 -39.03 24.49
N ALA A 21 -27.54 -38.11 23.60
CA ALA A 21 -26.29 -38.15 22.85
C ALA A 21 -25.68 -36.74 22.85
N GLU A 22 -24.63 -36.58 23.62
CA GLU A 22 -23.74 -35.43 23.71
C GLU A 22 -22.73 -35.50 22.55
N PRO A 23 -22.48 -34.43 21.77
CA PRO A 23 -21.32 -34.38 20.90
C PRO A 23 -20.24 -33.45 21.43
N ALA A 24 -19.16 -34.09 21.87
CA ALA A 24 -17.75 -33.77 21.65
C ALA A 24 -17.27 -32.33 21.90
N GLN A 25 -16.56 -32.21 23.02
CA GLN A 25 -15.61 -31.14 23.33
C GLN A 25 -14.66 -30.86 22.15
N LYS A 26 -14.50 -29.56 21.88
CA LYS A 26 -13.48 -29.00 20.97
C LYS A 26 -12.09 -29.42 21.48
N PRO A 27 -11.21 -30.01 20.66
CA PRO A 27 -9.85 -30.32 21.08
C PRO A 27 -9.04 -29.02 21.23
N PRO A 28 -8.07 -28.96 22.17
CA PRO A 28 -7.19 -27.80 22.33
C PRO A 28 -6.28 -27.66 21.11
N LYS A 29 -6.30 -26.50 20.45
CA LYS A 29 -5.33 -26.16 19.41
C LYS A 29 -4.03 -25.70 20.07
N SER A 30 -3.19 -26.65 20.46
CA SER A 30 -1.76 -26.42 20.71
C SER A 30 -0.95 -27.46 19.94
N SER A 31 -0.56 -27.10 18.73
CA SER A 31 0.58 -27.71 18.05
C SER A 31 1.18 -26.68 17.10
N THR A 32 2.30 -26.12 17.52
CA THR A 32 3.27 -25.44 16.66
C THR A 32 3.55 -26.32 15.45
N PRO A 33 3.45 -25.82 14.20
CA PRO A 33 3.90 -26.60 13.05
C PRO A 33 5.43 -26.73 13.10
N PRO A 34 5.98 -27.96 13.03
CA PRO A 34 7.40 -28.16 12.78
C PRO A 34 7.66 -28.01 11.28
N GLY A 35 8.67 -27.21 10.91
CA GLY A 35 9.18 -27.15 9.55
C GLY A 35 8.52 -26.12 8.63
N ALA A 36 8.57 -24.84 9.01
CA ALA A 36 8.58 -23.79 7.99
C ALA A 36 9.97 -23.77 7.37
N ASP A 37 10.03 -24.20 6.12
CA ASP A 37 11.15 -24.09 5.20
C ASP A 37 11.86 -22.72 5.36
N ARG A 38 13.09 -22.71 5.91
CA ARG A 38 13.93 -21.51 6.05
C ARG A 38 14.71 -21.24 4.76
N SER A 39 14.07 -21.45 3.62
CA SER A 39 14.67 -21.35 2.28
C SER A 39 13.89 -20.33 1.46
N GLY A 40 14.07 -19.03 1.73
CA GLY A 40 13.43 -17.98 0.92
C GLY A 40 13.21 -16.62 1.60
N ALA A 41 13.52 -16.49 2.89
CA ALA A 41 13.44 -15.18 3.56
C ALA A 41 14.62 -14.31 3.13
N GLY A 42 14.38 -13.40 2.18
CA GLY A 42 15.35 -12.37 1.80
C GLY A 42 15.86 -11.59 3.02
N LYS A 43 17.09 -11.09 2.93
CA LYS A 43 17.74 -10.27 3.96
C LYS A 43 16.88 -9.05 4.29
N HIS A 44 16.54 -8.86 5.56
CA HIS A 44 15.84 -7.66 6.03
C HIS A 44 16.78 -6.44 5.96
N ILE A 45 16.36 -5.39 5.24
CA ILE A 45 17.11 -4.15 5.04
C ILE A 45 16.52 -2.97 5.82
N LEU A 46 15.20 -2.95 5.99
CA LEU A 46 14.46 -1.98 6.80
C LEU A 46 13.39 -2.68 7.62
N THR A 47 13.29 -2.28 8.89
CA THR A 47 12.21 -2.65 9.82
C THR A 47 11.08 -1.63 9.78
N ASP A 48 9.97 -1.91 10.47
CA ASP A 48 8.86 -0.97 10.69
C ASP A 48 9.33 0.38 11.26
N ALA A 49 10.16 0.33 12.31
CA ALA A 49 10.71 1.54 12.91
C ALA A 49 11.59 2.32 11.93
N ASP A 50 12.31 1.64 11.05
CA ASP A 50 13.12 2.30 10.02
C ASP A 50 12.26 2.96 8.96
N ILE A 51 11.21 2.29 8.48
CA ILE A 51 10.27 2.86 7.51
C ILE A 51 9.60 4.11 8.09
N ASN A 52 9.14 4.05 9.33
CA ASN A 52 8.57 5.22 10.01
C ASN A 52 9.57 6.39 10.08
N ARG A 53 10.83 6.14 10.45
CA ARG A 53 11.88 7.17 10.44
C ARG A 53 12.13 7.74 9.04
N VAL A 54 12.14 6.88 8.03
CA VAL A 54 12.36 7.27 6.63
C VAL A 54 11.21 8.15 6.13
N VAL A 55 9.95 7.76 6.36
CA VAL A 55 8.77 8.53 5.96
C VAL A 55 8.77 9.89 6.64
N ASN A 56 9.06 9.95 7.95
CA ASN A 56 9.18 11.23 8.68
C ASN A 56 10.24 12.14 8.07
N ARG A 57 11.41 11.59 7.71
CA ARG A 57 12.47 12.37 7.06
C ARG A 57 12.04 12.89 5.69
N ILE A 58 11.40 12.07 4.86
CA ILE A 58 10.90 12.51 3.55
C ILE A 58 9.88 13.64 3.73
N ALA A 59 8.95 13.52 4.70
CA ALA A 59 7.96 14.56 4.96
C ALA A 59 8.62 15.90 5.35
N HIS A 60 9.64 15.89 6.23
CA HIS A 60 10.40 17.11 6.55
C HIS A 60 11.12 17.69 5.33
N GLN A 61 11.73 16.83 4.49
CA GLN A 61 12.38 17.28 3.26
C GLN A 61 11.39 17.92 2.29
N ILE A 62 10.17 17.37 2.18
CA ILE A 62 9.10 17.96 1.38
C ILE A 62 8.78 19.35 1.92
N LEU A 63 8.49 19.49 3.22
CA LEU A 63 8.18 20.79 3.83
C LEU A 63 9.27 21.84 3.57
N GLU A 64 10.54 21.46 3.73
CA GLU A 64 11.68 22.35 3.52
C GLU A 64 11.81 22.76 2.05
N LYS A 65 11.83 21.80 1.11
CA LYS A 65 12.05 22.07 -0.32
C LYS A 65 10.87 22.79 -0.99
N THR A 66 9.66 22.58 -0.48
CA THR A 66 8.43 23.15 -1.06
C THR A 66 7.98 24.42 -0.37
N LYS A 67 8.71 24.89 0.66
CA LYS A 67 8.36 26.05 1.50
C LYS A 67 6.98 25.89 2.15
N GLY A 68 6.74 24.72 2.76
CA GLY A 68 5.49 24.41 3.45
C GLY A 68 4.43 23.73 2.58
N ALA A 69 4.82 22.96 1.56
CA ALA A 69 3.90 22.16 0.73
C ALA A 69 2.75 22.96 0.08
N GLU A 70 2.92 24.26 -0.12
CA GLU A 70 1.94 25.08 -0.83
C GLU A 70 1.76 24.58 -2.27
N ASN A 71 0.50 24.61 -2.75
CA ASN A 71 0.10 24.16 -4.08
C ASN A 71 0.69 22.79 -4.45
N THR A 72 0.75 21.86 -3.49
CA THR A 72 1.37 20.56 -3.67
C THR A 72 0.32 19.45 -3.62
N VAL A 73 0.46 18.45 -4.48
CA VAL A 73 -0.36 17.23 -4.52
C VAL A 73 0.57 16.02 -4.49
N LEU A 74 0.23 15.02 -3.69
CA LEU A 74 0.92 13.72 -3.68
C LEU A 74 0.14 12.73 -4.54
N LEU A 75 0.76 12.17 -5.57
CA LEU A 75 0.14 11.12 -6.39
C LEU A 75 0.95 9.84 -6.27
N GLY A 76 0.37 8.84 -5.60
CA GLY A 76 0.99 7.53 -5.47
C GLY A 76 0.81 6.69 -6.73
N ILE A 77 1.87 5.98 -7.12
CA ILE A 77 1.78 4.97 -8.19
C ILE A 77 1.28 3.67 -7.56
N PRO A 78 0.17 3.07 -8.04
CA PRO A 78 -0.40 1.88 -7.44
C PRO A 78 0.55 0.67 -7.44
N THR A 79 0.56 -0.15 -6.39
CA THR A 79 -0.31 -0.10 -5.19
C THR A 79 0.36 0.58 -4.00
N ARG A 80 1.59 0.18 -3.66
CA ARG A 80 2.29 0.64 -2.45
C ARG A 80 2.67 2.11 -2.46
N GLY A 81 2.89 2.70 -3.64
CA GLY A 81 3.10 4.15 -3.77
C GLY A 81 1.91 4.97 -3.26
N VAL A 82 0.69 4.48 -3.41
CA VAL A 82 -0.54 5.12 -2.89
C VAL A 82 -0.58 5.10 -1.36
N ALA A 83 -0.28 3.96 -0.74
CA ALA A 83 -0.17 3.88 0.72
C ALA A 83 0.92 4.83 1.25
N LEU A 84 2.08 4.89 0.59
CA LEU A 84 3.15 5.82 0.97
C LEU A 84 2.73 7.29 0.81
N ALA A 85 2.02 7.64 -0.26
CA ALA A 85 1.48 9.00 -0.44
C ALA A 85 0.54 9.39 0.69
N GLY A 86 -0.37 8.48 1.08
CA GLY A 86 -1.27 8.69 2.22
C GLY A 86 -0.52 8.88 3.55
N ARG A 87 0.50 8.04 3.81
CA ARG A 87 1.35 8.20 5.00
C ARG A 87 2.10 9.53 5.01
N LEU A 88 2.63 9.96 3.87
CA LEU A 88 3.31 11.25 3.76
C LEU A 88 2.35 12.42 4.02
N ALA A 89 1.15 12.41 3.43
CA ALA A 89 0.15 13.44 3.68
C ALA A 89 -0.21 13.53 5.17
N ALA A 90 -0.39 12.39 5.85
CA ALA A 90 -0.63 12.36 7.30
C ALA A 90 0.53 13.00 8.08
N ARG A 91 1.79 12.69 7.74
CA ARG A 91 2.96 13.31 8.41
C ARG A 91 3.05 14.82 8.15
N LEU A 92 2.73 15.27 6.95
CA LEU A 92 2.72 16.71 6.62
C LEU A 92 1.66 17.45 7.45
N LYS A 93 0.49 16.83 7.64
CA LYS A 93 -0.55 17.35 8.53
C LYS A 93 -0.08 17.37 9.99
N ASP A 94 0.52 16.29 10.49
CA ASP A 94 1.00 16.21 11.86
C ASP A 94 2.10 17.24 12.17
N PHE A 95 3.03 17.47 11.23
CA PHE A 95 4.21 18.31 11.48
C PHE A 95 3.98 19.80 11.27
N ALA A 96 3.04 20.18 10.41
CA ALA A 96 2.86 21.57 10.00
C ALA A 96 1.39 22.03 9.92
N ASP A 97 0.43 21.18 10.29
CA ASP A 97 -1.02 21.41 10.17
C ASP A 97 -1.52 21.61 8.72
N ILE A 98 -0.74 21.14 7.73
CA ILE A 98 -1.02 21.34 6.30
C ILE A 98 -1.72 20.12 5.71
N SER A 99 -2.92 20.34 5.17
CA SER A 99 -3.67 19.31 4.45
C SER A 99 -3.23 19.27 2.99
N VAL A 100 -2.39 18.31 2.64
CA VAL A 100 -1.92 18.08 1.27
C VAL A 100 -2.78 17.00 0.62
N PRO A 101 -3.44 17.25 -0.53
CA PRO A 101 -4.20 16.22 -1.22
C PRO A 101 -3.30 15.04 -1.63
N ALA A 102 -3.76 13.82 -1.34
CA ALA A 102 -3.09 12.59 -1.72
C ALA A 102 -4.06 11.71 -2.53
N GLY A 103 -3.58 11.21 -3.66
CA GLY A 103 -4.37 10.40 -4.59
C GLY A 103 -3.55 9.30 -5.25
N ALA A 104 -4.09 8.75 -6.33
CA ALA A 104 -3.53 7.64 -7.07
C ALA A 104 -3.40 7.96 -8.56
N LEU A 105 -2.32 7.52 -9.19
CA LEU A 105 -2.13 7.64 -10.63
C LEU A 105 -1.95 6.25 -11.24
N ASP A 106 -3.00 5.69 -11.83
CA ASP A 106 -2.88 4.43 -12.56
C ASP A 106 -2.12 4.65 -13.87
N ILE A 107 -1.06 3.86 -14.05
CA ILE A 107 -0.16 3.95 -15.20
C ILE A 107 -0.29 2.73 -16.11
N THR A 108 -1.28 1.85 -15.86
CA THR A 108 -1.33 0.51 -16.45
C THR A 108 -1.34 0.60 -17.97
N LEU A 109 -2.07 1.55 -18.56
CA LEU A 109 -2.15 1.76 -20.00
C LEU A 109 -0.92 2.47 -20.63
N TYR A 110 -0.02 3.01 -19.81
CA TYR A 110 1.12 3.81 -20.27
C TYR A 110 2.46 3.06 -20.25
N ARG A 111 2.44 1.80 -19.81
CA ARG A 111 3.64 0.97 -19.75
C ARG A 111 4.10 0.60 -21.16
N ASP A 112 5.40 0.56 -21.38
CA ASP A 112 5.99 0.15 -22.65
C ASP A 112 6.02 -1.36 -22.86
N ASP A 113 5.88 -2.12 -21.77
CA ASP A 113 5.94 -3.58 -21.77
C ASP A 113 4.57 -4.27 -21.85
N LEU A 114 3.51 -3.55 -22.26
CA LEU A 114 2.15 -4.07 -22.33
C LEU A 114 2.00 -5.29 -23.25
N HIS A 115 2.81 -5.38 -24.29
CA HIS A 115 2.79 -6.53 -25.22
C HIS A 115 3.51 -7.77 -24.64
N MET A 116 4.31 -7.60 -23.60
CA MET A 116 5.20 -8.64 -23.05
C MET A 116 4.74 -9.18 -21.69
N LYS A 117 3.83 -8.48 -21.00
CA LYS A 117 3.34 -8.84 -19.67
C LYS A 117 1.82 -8.83 -19.64
N ALA A 118 1.24 -9.72 -18.84
CA ALA A 118 -0.20 -9.73 -18.60
C ALA A 118 -0.65 -8.36 -18.06
N LEU A 119 -1.72 -7.82 -18.65
CA LEU A 119 -2.37 -6.60 -18.17
C LEU A 119 -2.81 -6.81 -16.72
N ARG A 120 -2.39 -5.91 -15.84
CA ARG A 120 -3.01 -5.81 -14.51
C ARG A 120 -4.41 -5.22 -14.69
N ALA A 121 -5.31 -5.52 -13.75
CA ALA A 121 -6.60 -4.83 -13.71
C ALA A 121 -6.36 -3.32 -13.56
N LEU A 122 -7.10 -2.52 -14.32
CA LEU A 122 -7.02 -1.07 -14.24
C LEU A 122 -7.40 -0.62 -12.83
N GLY A 123 -6.50 0.12 -12.18
CA GLY A 123 -6.82 0.84 -10.95
C GLY A 123 -7.50 2.17 -11.27
N PRO A 124 -8.26 2.75 -10.33
CA PRO A 124 -8.73 4.12 -10.48
C PRO A 124 -7.55 5.09 -10.38
N THR A 125 -7.50 6.04 -11.30
CA THR A 125 -6.77 7.29 -11.09
C THR A 125 -7.64 8.20 -10.25
N ASP A 126 -7.11 8.67 -9.13
CA ASP A 126 -7.76 9.52 -8.16
C ASP A 126 -6.91 10.79 -7.98
N VAL A 127 -7.44 11.91 -8.47
CA VAL A 127 -6.80 13.22 -8.40
C VAL A 127 -7.77 14.19 -7.73
N PRO A 128 -7.27 15.28 -7.13
CA PRO A 128 -8.13 16.29 -6.52
C PRO A 128 -9.20 16.79 -7.51
N PRO A 129 -10.42 17.12 -7.05
CA PRO A 129 -11.50 17.61 -7.94
C PRO A 129 -11.12 18.87 -8.72
N GLU A 130 -10.35 19.75 -8.10
CA GLU A 130 -9.72 20.93 -8.71
C GLU A 130 -8.63 20.62 -9.76
N GLY A 131 -8.29 19.35 -9.97
CA GLY A 131 -7.28 18.91 -10.94
C GLY A 131 -5.85 19.15 -10.47
N ILE A 132 -4.89 19.09 -11.41
CA ILE A 132 -3.44 19.24 -11.13
C ILE A 132 -2.80 20.42 -11.87
N ASP A 133 -3.59 21.22 -12.57
CA ASP A 133 -3.10 22.33 -13.37
C ASP A 133 -2.43 23.39 -12.49
N GLY A 134 -1.21 23.79 -12.86
CA GLY A 134 -0.40 24.75 -12.10
C GLY A 134 0.09 24.24 -10.74
N GLN A 135 -0.31 23.05 -10.31
CA GLN A 135 0.11 22.46 -9.03
C GLN A 135 1.50 21.82 -9.12
N ARG A 136 2.20 21.75 -7.99
CA ARG A 136 3.37 20.88 -7.81
C ARG A 136 2.88 19.48 -7.55
N VAL A 137 3.19 18.55 -8.43
CA VAL A 137 2.87 17.13 -8.23
C VAL A 137 4.13 16.42 -7.72
N ILE A 138 4.01 15.72 -6.60
CA ILE A 138 5.04 14.79 -6.13
C ILE A 138 4.53 13.38 -6.40
N LEU A 139 5.14 12.71 -7.38
CA LEU A 139 4.93 11.29 -7.63
C LEU A 139 5.55 10.49 -6.49
N VAL A 140 4.83 9.49 -5.99
CA VAL A 140 5.29 8.64 -4.88
C VAL A 140 5.32 7.18 -5.32
N ASP A 141 6.47 6.54 -5.17
CA ASP A 141 6.66 5.12 -5.49
C ASP A 141 7.42 4.39 -4.38
N ASP A 142 7.28 3.08 -4.31
CA ASP A 142 7.96 2.29 -3.28
C ASP A 142 9.43 2.03 -3.64
N VAL A 143 9.72 1.63 -4.88
CA VAL A 143 11.08 1.30 -5.34
C VAL A 143 11.37 1.91 -6.71
N LEU A 144 12.38 2.77 -6.77
CA LEU A 144 12.94 3.22 -8.04
C LEU A 144 14.02 2.26 -8.56
N TYR A 145 13.76 1.66 -9.72
CA TYR A 145 14.68 0.77 -10.44
C TYR A 145 15.10 1.38 -11.80
N SER A 146 14.63 0.86 -12.94
CA SER A 146 15.01 1.33 -14.28
C SER A 146 14.51 2.74 -14.62
N GLY A 147 13.43 3.18 -13.97
CA GLY A 147 12.75 4.46 -14.22
C GLY A 147 11.55 4.36 -15.17
N ARG A 148 11.28 3.18 -15.78
CA ARG A 148 10.18 3.03 -16.77
C ARG A 148 8.79 3.29 -16.18
N THR A 149 8.56 2.86 -14.94
CA THR A 149 7.33 3.16 -14.18
C THR A 149 7.10 4.66 -14.09
N ILE A 150 8.14 5.43 -13.74
CA ILE A 150 8.04 6.88 -13.61
C ILE A 150 7.83 7.55 -14.96
N ARG A 151 8.47 7.07 -16.03
CA ARG A 151 8.20 7.57 -17.39
C ARG A 151 6.74 7.37 -17.79
N ALA A 152 6.17 6.19 -17.51
CA ALA A 152 4.75 5.93 -17.75
C ALA A 152 3.86 6.84 -16.90
N ALA A 153 4.23 7.08 -15.64
CA ALA A 153 3.54 8.03 -14.76
C ALA A 153 3.55 9.46 -15.31
N LEU A 154 4.68 9.93 -15.85
CA LEU A 154 4.76 11.25 -16.47
C LEU A 154 3.81 11.36 -17.67
N ASN A 155 3.73 10.33 -18.52
CA ASN A 155 2.78 10.32 -19.63
C ASN A 155 1.32 10.37 -19.13
N ALA A 156 0.96 9.50 -18.17
CA ALA A 156 -0.37 9.47 -17.58
C ALA A 156 -0.77 10.81 -16.96
N LEU A 157 0.18 11.46 -16.28
CA LEU A 157 -0.02 12.76 -15.65
C LEU A 157 -0.34 13.85 -16.67
N TYR A 158 0.32 13.84 -17.84
CA TYR A 158 0.07 14.81 -18.91
C TYR A 158 -1.23 14.57 -19.68
N ASP A 159 -1.87 13.42 -19.54
CA ASP A 159 -3.24 13.24 -20.07
C ASP A 159 -4.30 13.80 -19.11
N ILE A 160 -3.93 14.04 -17.84
CA ILE A 160 -4.83 14.57 -16.80
C ILE A 160 -4.72 16.10 -16.70
N GLY A 161 -3.51 16.66 -16.78
CA GLY A 161 -3.31 18.10 -16.59
C GLY A 161 -1.89 18.58 -16.82
N ARG A 162 -1.62 19.84 -16.45
CA ARG A 162 -0.36 20.57 -16.67
C ARG A 162 0.18 21.08 -15.32
N PRO A 163 0.87 20.23 -14.55
CA PRO A 163 1.49 20.66 -13.30
C PRO A 163 2.59 21.70 -13.56
N SER A 164 2.79 22.61 -12.61
CA SER A 164 3.88 23.59 -12.67
C SER A 164 5.26 22.96 -12.42
N GLN A 165 5.28 21.87 -11.65
CA GLN A 165 6.47 21.11 -11.34
C GLN A 165 6.09 19.66 -11.06
N VAL A 166 6.91 18.71 -11.51
CA VAL A 166 6.81 17.30 -11.11
C VAL A 166 8.07 16.93 -10.34
N GLN A 167 7.89 16.35 -9.16
CA GLN A 167 8.95 15.80 -8.32
C GLN A 167 8.70 14.32 -8.06
N LEU A 168 9.71 13.61 -7.58
CA LEU A 168 9.63 12.18 -7.28
C LEU A 168 10.14 11.88 -5.87
N ALA A 169 9.29 11.23 -5.07
CA ALA A 169 9.64 10.65 -3.78
C ALA A 169 9.59 9.12 -3.85
N VAL A 170 10.67 8.47 -3.45
CA VAL A 170 10.73 6.99 -3.36
C VAL A 170 11.19 6.52 -2.00
N LEU A 171 10.60 5.42 -1.50
CA LEU A 171 11.06 4.80 -0.27
C LEU A 171 12.45 4.18 -0.47
N VAL A 172 12.67 3.49 -1.58
CA VAL A 172 13.94 2.87 -1.92
C VAL A 172 14.41 3.29 -3.30
N ASP A 173 15.69 3.60 -3.40
CA ASP A 173 16.42 3.68 -4.66
C ASP A 173 17.39 2.50 -4.76
N ARG A 174 17.21 1.63 -5.75
CA ARG A 174 18.04 0.44 -5.94
C ARG A 174 19.03 0.53 -7.11
N GLY A 175 19.16 1.71 -7.73
CA GLY A 175 20.05 1.94 -8.88
C GLY A 175 19.57 1.32 -10.20
N HIS A 176 20.53 1.02 -11.10
CA HIS A 176 20.31 0.40 -12.42
C HIS A 176 19.36 1.17 -13.35
N ARG A 177 19.54 2.49 -13.41
CA ARG A 177 18.76 3.35 -14.29
C ARG A 177 18.95 2.98 -15.76
N GLU A 178 17.85 2.92 -16.48
CA GLU A 178 17.81 2.84 -17.94
C GLU A 178 17.33 4.15 -18.56
N LEU A 179 16.74 5.02 -17.73
CA LEU A 179 16.30 6.35 -18.09
C LEU A 179 16.97 7.37 -17.16
N PRO A 180 17.22 8.61 -17.61
CA PRO A 180 17.86 9.66 -16.81
C PRO A 180 16.89 10.25 -15.77
N ILE A 181 16.28 9.40 -14.95
CA ILE A 181 15.29 9.74 -13.93
C ILE A 181 15.93 9.61 -12.56
N ARG A 182 15.91 10.71 -11.81
CA ARG A 182 16.42 10.80 -10.45
C ARG A 182 15.30 11.27 -9.50
N PRO A 183 15.16 10.66 -8.32
CA PRO A 183 14.22 11.10 -7.32
C PRO A 183 14.74 12.33 -6.59
N ASP A 184 13.82 13.23 -6.23
CA ASP A 184 14.08 14.41 -5.40
C ASP A 184 14.17 14.05 -3.93
N TYR A 185 13.45 12.99 -3.53
CA TYR A 185 13.40 12.48 -2.16
C TYR A 185 13.66 10.97 -2.17
N VAL A 186 14.68 10.55 -1.43
CA VAL A 186 15.03 9.14 -1.30
C VAL A 186 14.99 8.73 0.16
N GLY A 187 14.27 7.65 0.42
CA GLY A 187 14.31 6.99 1.70
C GLY A 187 15.64 6.30 1.93
N LYS A 188 15.93 5.22 1.21
CA LYS A 188 17.24 4.54 1.32
C LYS A 188 17.78 4.18 -0.05
N ASN A 189 19.07 4.49 -0.25
CA ASN A 189 19.83 3.92 -1.35
C ASN A 189 20.28 2.52 -0.94
N ILE A 190 19.90 1.52 -1.73
CA ILE A 190 20.31 0.13 -1.53
C ILE A 190 21.08 -0.28 -2.79
N PRO A 191 22.42 -0.36 -2.76
CA PRO A 191 23.17 -0.97 -3.85
C PRO A 191 22.69 -2.39 -4.03
N THR A 192 22.30 -2.76 -5.25
CA THR A 192 21.86 -4.12 -5.57
C THR A 192 22.59 -4.66 -6.81
N ALA A 193 22.67 -5.98 -6.97
CA ALA A 193 22.88 -6.59 -8.28
C ALA A 193 21.57 -6.64 -9.09
N ARG A 194 21.65 -6.95 -10.39
CA ARG A 194 20.45 -6.98 -11.26
C ARG A 194 19.54 -8.16 -10.95
N GLU A 195 20.14 -9.24 -10.48
CA GLU A 195 19.51 -10.50 -10.11
C GLU A 195 18.83 -10.43 -8.74
N GLU A 196 19.24 -9.47 -7.90
CA GLU A 196 18.59 -9.25 -6.62
C GLU A 196 17.22 -8.57 -6.82
N SER A 197 16.33 -8.78 -5.87
CA SER A 197 14.98 -8.25 -5.84
C SER A 197 14.73 -7.57 -4.51
N VAL A 198 14.32 -6.30 -4.60
CA VAL A 198 13.86 -5.52 -3.44
C VAL A 198 12.36 -5.69 -3.33
N ARG A 199 11.89 -6.15 -2.18
CA ARG A 199 10.47 -6.22 -1.85
C ARG A 199 10.17 -5.23 -0.73
N VAL A 200 9.23 -4.33 -0.98
CA VAL A 200 8.64 -3.47 0.05
C VAL A 200 7.35 -4.13 0.52
N LEU A 201 7.19 -4.22 1.83
CA LEU A 201 5.99 -4.69 2.52
C LEU A 201 5.47 -3.52 3.35
N LEU A 202 4.19 -3.21 3.21
CA LEU A 202 3.52 -2.14 3.96
C LEU A 202 2.30 -2.69 4.66
N ARG A 203 2.08 -2.28 5.91
CA ARG A 203 0.99 -2.77 6.76
C ARG A 203 -0.41 -2.68 6.12
N GLU A 204 -0.65 -1.72 5.24
CA GLU A 204 -1.92 -1.56 4.51
C GLU A 204 -2.23 -2.74 3.56
N TYR A 205 -1.21 -3.50 3.16
CA TYR A 205 -1.34 -4.60 2.20
C TYR A 205 -0.75 -5.92 2.68
N ASP A 206 0.22 -5.89 3.60
CA ASP A 206 1.10 -7.00 3.93
C ASP A 206 1.16 -7.32 5.44
N ASP A 207 0.30 -6.69 6.26
CA ASP A 207 0.24 -6.79 7.74
C ASP A 207 1.50 -6.32 8.52
N LEU A 208 2.59 -6.02 7.82
CA LEU A 208 3.84 -5.55 8.39
C LEU A 208 4.55 -4.54 7.49
N ASP A 209 5.39 -3.71 8.11
CA ASP A 209 6.30 -2.81 7.42
C ASP A 209 7.70 -3.42 7.38
N ALA A 210 8.20 -3.69 6.17
CA ALA A 210 9.58 -4.11 5.98
C ALA A 210 10.07 -3.83 4.55
N VAL A 211 11.40 -3.75 4.41
CA VAL A 211 12.05 -3.91 3.10
C VAL A 211 12.99 -5.10 3.17
N THR A 212 12.84 -6.04 2.24
CA THR A 212 13.68 -7.22 2.12
C THR A 212 14.41 -7.25 0.78
N LEU A 213 15.58 -7.87 0.75
CA LEU A 213 16.40 -8.09 -0.43
C LEU A 213 16.62 -9.60 -0.61
N SER A 214 16.28 -10.13 -1.78
CA SER A 214 16.38 -11.56 -2.09
C SER A 214 17.01 -11.78 -3.46
N GLY A 215 17.74 -12.89 -3.65
CA GLY A 215 18.54 -13.12 -4.85
C GLY A 215 19.90 -12.44 -4.73
N GLY A 216 20.94 -13.09 -5.25
CA GLY A 216 22.35 -12.87 -4.90
C GLY A 216 22.93 -14.17 -4.36
N ASP A 217 24.08 -14.61 -4.89
CA ASP A 217 24.73 -15.85 -4.44
C ASP A 217 25.06 -15.75 -2.94
N ALA A 218 24.76 -16.83 -2.21
CA ALA A 218 25.09 -17.02 -0.80
C ALA A 218 26.60 -17.10 -0.56
#